data_AF-A0AAE5ZNX7-F1
#
_entry.id   AF-A0AAE5ZNX7-F1
#
_cell.length_a   1.000
_cell.length_b   1.000
_cell.length_c   1.000
_cell.angle_alpha   90.00
_cell.angle_beta   90.00
_cell.angle_gamma   90.00
#
_symmetry.space_group_name_H-M   'P 1'
#
loop_
_entity.id
_entity.type
_entity.pdbx_description
1 polymer ?
#
loop_
_entity_poly.entity_id
_entity_poly.type
_entity_poly.pdbx_seq_one_letter_code
_entity_poly.pdbx_strand_id
1 'polypeptide(L)'
;MLLGALGALSACSGESRTDLAEKATAGIEKEHLSADTAGGAAKEEIYGGGVRGLNYSSDAIYSFSVTGPRGMNGGGANMGPAYKEGPGEAGEKCCIGIPKFWKPNTQLKIKWERDRKPFDYKDRSGLAVLTATVTVPEYGPDTYGFWAIFLPGDRVKVMVMDGNANGHNSVRTKPTEDDPFVVQGVRDEALTQQALKRFQ
;
A
#
# COMPACT_ATOMS: atom_id res chain seq x y z
N MET A 1 -29.95 -3.28 -69.51
CA MET A 1 -30.83 -4.35 -70.05
C MET A 1 -30.27 -5.64 -69.46
N LEU A 2 -30.88 -6.22 -68.41
CA LEU A 2 -32.02 -7.19 -68.46
C LEU A 2 -31.76 -8.24 -69.57
N LEU A 3 -31.80 -9.56 -69.39
CA LEU A 3 -32.56 -10.49 -68.55
C LEU A 3 -31.83 -11.84 -68.81
N GLY A 4 -31.67 -12.80 -67.91
CA GLY A 4 -32.72 -13.52 -67.20
C GLY A 4 -32.67 -15.00 -67.62
N ALA A 5 -32.70 -15.92 -66.67
CA ALA A 5 -33.15 -17.29 -66.88
C ALA A 5 -33.72 -17.82 -65.56
N LEU A 6 -35.03 -18.10 -65.60
CA LEU A 6 -35.82 -18.78 -64.57
C LEU A 6 -35.47 -20.27 -64.52
N GLY A 7 -35.61 -20.86 -63.33
CA GLY A 7 -35.78 -22.29 -63.14
C GLY A 7 -36.25 -22.57 -61.72
N ALA A 8 -37.56 -22.68 -61.54
CA ALA A 8 -38.24 -22.93 -60.28
C ALA A 8 -38.25 -24.44 -59.94
N LEU A 9 -38.29 -24.78 -58.63
CA LEU A 9 -38.98 -25.97 -58.11
C LEU A 9 -39.33 -25.79 -56.60
N SER A 10 -40.64 -25.87 -56.36
CA SER A 10 -41.43 -26.14 -55.14
C SER A 10 -41.01 -27.47 -54.46
N ALA A 11 -41.28 -27.86 -53.21
CA ALA A 11 -41.76 -27.31 -51.93
C ALA A 11 -41.64 -28.45 -50.86
N CYS A 12 -41.88 -28.10 -49.57
CA CYS A 12 -42.17 -28.94 -48.38
C CYS A 12 -40.95 -29.60 -47.68
N SER A 13 -40.49 -29.24 -46.46
CA SER A 13 -41.10 -29.07 -45.11
C SER A 13 -40.74 -30.24 -44.16
N GLY A 14 -40.07 -29.95 -43.04
CA GLY A 14 -40.30 -30.62 -41.74
C GLY A 14 -39.27 -31.63 -41.20
N GLU A 15 -38.39 -31.13 -40.31
CA GLU A 15 -37.75 -31.69 -39.09
C GLU A 15 -37.61 -33.21 -38.80
N SER A 16 -36.43 -33.65 -38.33
CA SER A 16 -36.18 -33.95 -36.89
C SER A 16 -34.87 -34.72 -36.61
N ARG A 17 -34.12 -34.17 -35.66
CA ARG A 17 -33.23 -34.76 -34.62
C ARG A 17 -33.06 -36.28 -34.61
N THR A 18 -31.84 -36.76 -34.87
CA THR A 18 -30.86 -37.24 -33.87
C THR A 18 -29.68 -37.85 -34.64
N ASP A 19 -28.74 -37.00 -35.03
CA ASP A 19 -27.42 -37.43 -35.48
C ASP A 19 -26.46 -37.41 -34.29
N LEU A 20 -25.44 -38.26 -34.39
CA LEU A 20 -24.20 -38.30 -33.60
C LEU A 20 -24.18 -39.30 -32.44
N ALA A 21 -24.11 -40.57 -32.80
CA ALA A 21 -23.23 -41.50 -32.10
C ALA A 21 -22.78 -42.61 -33.05
N GLU A 22 -21.71 -42.40 -33.81
CA GLU A 22 -20.70 -43.45 -33.96
C GLU A 22 -19.41 -42.97 -34.65
N LYS A 23 -18.30 -43.55 -34.19
CA LYS A 23 -17.08 -43.87 -34.95
C LYS A 23 -15.95 -42.84 -34.98
N ALA A 24 -14.96 -43.03 -34.10
CA ALA A 24 -13.68 -43.66 -34.48
C ALA A 24 -12.71 -43.69 -33.29
N THR A 25 -12.13 -44.87 -33.05
CA THR A 25 -11.02 -45.11 -32.13
C THR A 25 -9.80 -45.59 -32.93
N ALA A 26 -8.61 -45.27 -32.41
CA ALA A 26 -7.25 -45.80 -32.67
C ALA A 26 -6.32 -44.86 -33.48
N GLY A 27 -5.14 -44.46 -33.00
CA GLY A 27 -4.43 -44.81 -31.77
C GLY A 27 -3.10 -44.05 -31.57
N ILE A 28 -2.56 -44.20 -30.35
CA ILE A 28 -1.14 -44.21 -29.91
C ILE A 28 -0.28 -42.95 -30.15
N GLU A 29 -0.08 -42.17 -29.08
CA GLU A 29 1.25 -41.99 -28.46
C GLU A 29 1.07 -41.55 -26.99
N LYS A 30 1.78 -42.23 -26.09
CA LYS A 30 1.67 -42.06 -24.64
C LYS A 30 2.62 -40.96 -24.20
N GLU A 31 2.24 -39.70 -24.37
CA GLU A 31 2.88 -38.61 -23.65
C GLU A 31 2.35 -38.59 -22.21
N HIS A 32 3.26 -38.86 -21.27
CA HIS A 32 3.07 -38.60 -19.86
C HIS A 32 3.14 -37.08 -19.67
N LEU A 33 2.10 -36.33 -20.02
CA LEU A 33 1.95 -34.96 -19.55
C LEU A 33 1.53 -35.02 -18.08
N SER A 34 2.56 -35.02 -17.23
CA SER A 34 2.45 -34.65 -15.83
C SER A 34 1.66 -33.35 -15.75
N ALA A 35 0.54 -33.40 -15.02
CA ALA A 35 -0.20 -32.23 -14.60
C ALA A 35 0.67 -31.45 -13.61
N ASP A 36 1.61 -30.65 -14.12
CA ASP A 36 2.39 -29.74 -13.28
C ASP A 36 2.41 -28.35 -13.91
N THR A 37 1.89 -27.41 -13.10
CA THR A 37 2.08 -25.96 -13.21
C THR A 37 1.16 -25.20 -14.16
N ALA A 38 -0.15 -25.31 -13.96
CA ALA A 38 -1.02 -24.13 -14.05
C ALA A 38 -0.95 -23.35 -12.72
N GLY A 39 0.25 -22.85 -12.39
CA GLY A 39 0.48 -21.96 -11.27
C GLY A 39 -0.07 -20.57 -11.57
N GLY A 40 -1.39 -20.43 -11.61
CA GLY A 40 -2.02 -19.11 -11.56
C GLY A 40 -1.63 -18.47 -10.23
N ALA A 41 -0.80 -17.43 -10.26
CA ALA A 41 -0.43 -16.69 -9.06
C ALA A 41 -1.73 -16.23 -8.37
N ALA A 42 -2.02 -16.79 -7.19
CA ALA A 42 -3.13 -16.32 -6.38
C ALA A 42 -2.96 -14.81 -6.17
N LYS A 43 -3.99 -14.02 -6.52
CA LYS A 43 -3.98 -12.58 -6.26
C LYS A 43 -3.83 -12.38 -4.76
N GLU A 44 -2.82 -11.62 -4.36
CA GLU A 44 -2.58 -11.27 -2.96
C GLU A 44 -3.80 -10.52 -2.42
N GLU A 45 -4.31 -10.95 -1.25
CA GLU A 45 -5.39 -10.26 -0.57
C GLU A 45 -4.83 -8.99 0.07
N ILE A 46 -5.39 -7.83 -0.30
CA ILE A 46 -4.96 -6.51 0.15
C ILE A 46 -6.17 -5.79 0.73
N TYR A 47 -6.05 -5.33 1.97
CA TYR A 47 -7.06 -4.53 2.65
C TYR A 47 -6.78 -3.04 2.48
N GLY A 48 -7.84 -2.25 2.31
CA GLY A 48 -7.75 -0.80 2.43
C GLY A 48 -7.64 -0.42 3.90
N GLY A 49 -6.61 0.34 4.25
CA GLY A 49 -6.40 0.88 5.60
C GLY A 49 -6.31 2.40 5.61
N GLY A 50 -6.69 2.99 6.72
CA GLY A 50 -6.41 4.38 7.04
C GLY A 50 -4.95 4.59 7.41
N VAL A 51 -4.38 5.72 7.00
CA VAL A 51 -3.05 6.18 7.42
C VAL A 51 -3.22 7.17 8.57
N ARG A 52 -2.60 6.86 9.71
CA ARG A 52 -2.63 7.63 10.95
C ARG A 52 -1.21 7.93 11.42
N GLY A 53 -1.08 8.85 12.37
CA GLY A 53 0.21 9.15 12.96
C GLY A 53 0.14 9.64 14.39
N LEU A 54 1.25 9.42 15.09
CA LEU A 54 1.54 9.96 16.42
C LEU A 54 2.86 10.73 16.35
N ASN A 55 2.92 11.89 17.00
CA ASN A 55 4.11 12.71 17.05
C ASN A 55 4.55 12.95 18.50
N TYR A 56 5.66 12.33 18.89
CA TYR A 56 6.30 12.52 20.19
C TYR A 56 7.42 13.57 20.14
N SER A 57 7.63 14.25 19.01
CA SER A 57 8.64 15.31 18.86
C SER A 57 8.10 16.68 19.31
N SER A 58 8.99 17.58 19.70
CA SER A 58 8.70 19.01 19.89
C SER A 58 8.44 19.75 18.58
N ASP A 59 8.78 19.13 17.45
CA ASP A 59 8.62 19.70 16.11
C ASP A 59 7.28 19.25 15.52
N ALA A 60 6.63 20.10 14.73
CA ALA A 60 5.42 19.70 14.01
C ALA A 60 5.75 18.87 12.77
N ILE A 61 4.80 18.04 12.35
CA ILE A 61 4.86 17.31 11.09
C ILE A 61 3.81 17.90 10.16
N TYR A 62 4.24 18.66 9.16
CA TYR A 62 3.33 19.33 8.22
C TYR A 62 2.63 18.34 7.30
N SER A 63 3.34 17.32 6.83
CA SER A 63 2.78 16.20 6.08
C SER A 63 3.74 15.03 6.07
N PHE A 64 3.24 13.83 5.79
CA PHE A 64 4.09 12.70 5.47
C PHE A 64 3.45 11.78 4.42
N SER A 65 4.31 11.07 3.70
CA SER A 65 3.93 10.08 2.69
C SER A 65 4.78 8.83 2.85
N VAL A 66 4.19 7.69 2.51
CA VAL A 66 4.87 6.40 2.46
C VAL A 66 4.73 5.81 1.07
N THR A 67 5.82 5.21 0.59
CA THR A 67 5.86 4.48 -0.68
C THR A 67 6.49 3.11 -0.43
N GLY A 68 5.85 2.08 -0.98
CA GLY A 68 6.21 0.71 -0.67
C GLY A 68 5.69 -0.30 -1.69
N PRO A 69 6.15 -1.56 -1.58
CA PRO A 69 5.69 -2.62 -2.46
C PRO A 69 4.25 -3.04 -2.11
N ARG A 70 3.65 -3.86 -2.96
CA ARG A 70 2.37 -4.56 -2.67
C ARG A 70 1.22 -3.62 -2.26
N GLY A 71 1.16 -2.43 -2.85
CA GLY A 71 0.08 -1.47 -2.59
C GLY A 71 0.26 -0.62 -1.33
N MET A 72 1.38 -0.73 -0.61
CA MET A 72 1.68 0.05 0.58
C MET A 72 2.14 1.48 0.25
N ASN A 73 1.29 2.23 -0.44
CA ASN A 73 1.48 3.64 -0.78
C ASN A 73 0.36 4.48 -0.15
N GLY A 74 0.71 5.59 0.50
CA GLY A 74 -0.26 6.46 1.16
C GLY A 74 0.38 7.69 1.81
N GLY A 75 -0.39 8.43 2.60
CA GLY A 75 0.11 9.59 3.34
C GLY A 75 -0.86 10.03 4.43
N GLY A 76 -0.33 10.63 5.50
CA GLY A 76 -1.13 11.04 6.65
C GLY A 76 -1.32 12.55 6.75
N ALA A 77 -2.21 12.95 7.67
CA ALA A 77 -2.49 14.35 7.95
C ALA A 77 -1.31 15.04 8.67
N ASN A 78 -1.40 16.37 8.74
CA ASN A 78 -0.52 17.17 9.57
C ASN A 78 -0.72 16.87 11.06
N MET A 79 0.35 16.97 11.84
CA MET A 79 0.36 16.78 13.29
C MET A 79 1.08 17.94 13.95
N GLY A 80 0.48 18.46 15.03
CA GLY A 80 1.17 19.40 15.91
C GLY A 80 2.33 18.72 16.66
N PRO A 81 3.13 19.51 17.38
CA PRO A 81 4.09 18.99 18.36
C PRO A 81 3.42 18.09 19.41
N ALA A 82 4.23 17.31 20.10
CA ALA A 82 3.81 16.59 21.30
C ALA A 82 3.25 17.55 22.37
N TYR A 83 2.20 17.11 23.05
CA TYR A 83 1.68 17.75 24.25
C TYR A 83 2.52 17.34 25.48
N LYS A 84 2.31 17.99 26.62
CA LYS A 84 3.02 17.62 27.86
C LYS A 84 2.68 16.20 28.31
N GLU A 85 1.44 15.77 28.08
CA GLU A 85 0.88 14.52 28.57
C GLU A 85 0.84 13.41 27.51
N GLY A 86 1.23 13.69 26.25
CA GLY A 86 1.07 12.70 25.18
C GLY A 86 1.50 13.20 23.80
N PRO A 87 1.40 12.33 22.78
CA PRO A 87 1.78 12.68 21.41
C PRO A 87 0.79 13.69 20.81
N GLY A 88 1.28 14.47 19.84
CA GLY A 88 0.40 15.09 18.86
C GLY A 88 -0.21 14.01 17.97
N GLU A 89 -1.50 14.13 17.65
CA GLU A 89 -2.22 13.14 16.87
C GLU A 89 -2.65 13.70 15.52
N ALA A 90 -2.68 12.85 14.49
CA ALA A 90 -3.27 13.16 13.20
C ALA A 90 -4.62 12.48 13.05
N GLY A 91 -5.57 13.18 12.44
CA GLY A 91 -6.74 12.53 11.87
C GLY A 91 -6.35 11.52 10.78
N GLU A 92 -7.16 10.47 10.62
CA GLU A 92 -6.95 9.47 9.59
C GLU A 92 -7.05 10.08 8.18
N LYS A 93 -6.14 9.67 7.29
CA LYS A 93 -6.24 9.92 5.85
C LYS A 93 -6.32 8.60 5.10
N CYS A 94 -7.25 8.55 4.16
CA CYS A 94 -7.38 7.40 3.27
C CYS A 94 -6.52 7.61 2.01
N CYS A 95 -5.90 6.58 1.42
CA CYS A 95 -5.88 5.18 1.84
C CYS A 95 -4.48 4.60 1.63
N ILE A 96 -4.22 3.47 2.27
CA ILE A 96 -3.06 2.61 1.96
C ILE A 96 -3.53 1.18 1.76
N GLY A 97 -2.93 0.46 0.81
CA GLY A 97 -3.12 -0.99 0.68
C GLY A 97 -2.24 -1.72 1.68
N ILE A 98 -2.83 -2.56 2.51
CA ILE A 98 -2.15 -3.41 3.49
C ILE A 98 -2.33 -4.87 3.05
N PRO A 99 -1.27 -5.56 2.60
CA PRO A 99 -1.36 -6.98 2.29
C PRO A 99 -1.78 -7.76 3.54
N LYS A 100 -2.76 -8.67 3.42
CA LYS A 100 -3.23 -9.49 4.54
C LYS A 100 -2.11 -10.27 5.22
N PHE A 101 -1.21 -10.81 4.41
CA PHE A 101 -0.07 -11.58 4.90
C PHE A 101 1.18 -10.71 4.85
N TRP A 102 1.75 -10.47 6.02
CA TRP A 102 3.06 -9.87 6.16
C TRP A 102 4.13 -10.74 5.47
N LYS A 103 5.20 -10.09 5.01
CA LYS A 103 6.38 -10.75 4.45
C LYS A 103 7.65 -10.23 5.14
N PRO A 104 8.61 -11.12 5.49
CA PRO A 104 9.90 -10.72 6.02
C PRO A 104 10.58 -9.65 5.17
N ASN A 105 11.28 -8.73 5.83
CA ASN A 105 12.04 -7.65 5.18
C ASN A 105 11.19 -6.72 4.29
N THR A 106 9.89 -6.57 4.59
CA THR A 106 9.04 -5.56 3.94
C THR A 106 9.58 -4.17 4.28
N GLN A 107 10.18 -3.50 3.29
CA GLN A 107 10.74 -2.17 3.43
C GLN A 107 9.88 -1.10 2.75
N LEU A 108 9.71 0.04 3.40
CA LEU A 108 9.00 1.21 2.89
C LEU A 108 9.91 2.43 2.91
N LYS A 109 9.67 3.38 2.01
CA LYS A 109 10.25 4.72 2.08
C LYS A 109 9.23 5.64 2.71
N ILE A 110 9.59 6.28 3.83
CA ILE A 110 8.81 7.35 4.43
C ILE A 110 9.49 8.68 4.16
N LYS A 111 8.68 9.68 3.82
CA LYS A 111 9.09 11.08 3.66
C LYS A 111 8.17 11.94 4.51
N TRP A 112 8.73 12.88 5.27
CA TRP A 112 7.93 13.81 6.06
C TRP A 112 8.52 15.21 6.06
N GLU A 113 7.64 16.17 6.27
CA GLU A 113 7.98 17.58 6.38
C GLU A 113 7.94 17.98 7.84
N ARG A 114 9.11 18.11 8.46
CA ARG A 114 9.24 18.60 9.84
C ARG A 114 9.27 20.12 9.83
N ASP A 115 8.57 20.75 10.77
CA ASP A 115 8.61 22.18 11.02
C ASP A 115 8.99 22.50 12.48
N ARG A 116 10.13 23.17 12.66
CA ARG A 116 10.63 23.65 13.98
C ARG A 116 10.08 25.01 14.38
N LYS A 117 9.40 25.70 13.48
CA LYS A 117 8.73 26.97 13.74
C LYS A 117 7.24 26.83 13.38
N PRO A 118 6.55 25.86 14.00
CA PRO A 118 5.14 25.65 13.68
C PRO A 118 4.37 26.94 14.00
N PHE A 119 3.42 27.28 13.12
CA PHE A 119 2.57 28.48 13.20
C PHE A 119 3.23 29.82 12.82
N ASP A 120 4.51 29.85 12.47
CA ASP A 120 5.09 31.01 11.79
C ASP A 120 4.95 30.86 10.27
N TYR A 121 3.98 31.61 9.72
CA TYR A 121 3.72 31.64 8.28
C TYR A 121 4.69 32.56 7.52
N LYS A 122 5.42 33.44 8.22
CA LYS A 122 6.38 34.38 7.62
C LYS A 122 7.80 33.79 7.63
N ASP A 123 8.12 32.99 8.64
CA ASP A 123 9.41 32.32 8.76
C ASP A 123 9.30 30.80 8.63
N ARG A 124 9.58 30.31 7.42
CA ARG A 124 9.61 28.87 7.12
C ARG A 124 11.01 28.25 7.23
N SER A 125 12.00 28.95 7.81
CA SER A 125 13.37 28.42 7.97
C SER A 125 13.43 27.16 8.82
N GLY A 126 12.40 26.91 9.64
CA GLY A 126 12.25 25.69 10.43
C GLY A 126 11.84 24.46 9.61
N LEU A 127 11.39 24.61 8.36
CA LEU A 127 10.93 23.51 7.52
C LEU A 127 12.12 22.68 6.99
N ALA A 128 12.03 21.37 7.09
CA ALA A 128 12.81 20.47 6.24
C ALA A 128 12.05 19.22 5.83
N VAL A 129 12.44 18.67 4.69
CA VAL A 129 12.01 17.36 4.25
C VAL A 129 13.04 16.34 4.73
N LEU A 130 12.54 15.31 5.41
CA LEU A 130 13.30 14.18 5.87
C LEU A 130 12.83 12.93 5.12
N THR A 131 13.74 11.99 4.92
CA THR A 131 13.45 10.69 4.34
C THR A 131 14.09 9.57 5.16
N ALA A 132 13.46 8.41 5.17
CA ALA A 132 14.04 7.18 5.73
C ALA A 132 13.53 5.95 5.00
N THR A 133 14.32 4.89 5.01
CA THR A 133 13.84 3.54 4.67
C THR A 133 13.57 2.81 5.99
N VAL A 134 12.36 2.30 6.15
CA VAL A 134 11.87 1.62 7.35
C VAL A 134 11.59 0.16 7.03
N THR A 135 11.82 -0.73 7.99
CA THR A 135 11.32 -2.11 7.93
C THR A 135 10.03 -2.18 8.72
N VAL A 136 8.99 -2.78 8.13
CA VAL A 136 7.69 -2.95 8.80
C VAL A 136 7.78 -4.16 9.73
N PRO A 137 7.51 -4.00 11.05
CA PRO A 137 7.38 -5.14 11.95
C PRO A 137 6.37 -6.15 11.41
N GLU A 138 6.54 -7.42 11.79
CA GLU A 138 5.54 -8.44 11.48
C GLU A 138 4.17 -8.01 12.00
N TYR A 139 3.11 -8.28 11.24
CA TYR A 139 1.74 -7.99 11.64
C TYR A 139 0.82 -9.16 11.31
N GLY A 140 -0.20 -9.38 12.14
CA GLY A 140 -1.23 -10.39 11.94
C GLY A 140 -2.26 -10.04 10.85
N PRO A 141 -3.10 -11.00 10.42
CA PRO A 141 -4.07 -10.79 9.34
C PRO A 141 -5.18 -9.78 9.70
N ASP A 142 -5.48 -9.61 10.99
CA ASP A 142 -6.43 -8.63 11.49
C ASP A 142 -5.72 -7.31 11.77
N THR A 143 -6.01 -6.28 10.96
CA THR A 143 -5.31 -5.00 11.00
C THR A 143 -6.24 -3.83 11.29
N TYR A 144 -5.71 -2.81 11.96
CA TYR A 144 -6.43 -1.62 12.43
C TYR A 144 -5.76 -0.32 11.94
N GLY A 145 -5.32 -0.36 10.68
CA GLY A 145 -4.71 0.77 9.99
C GLY A 145 -3.19 0.80 10.07
N PHE A 146 -2.64 1.76 9.33
CA PHE A 146 -1.22 1.99 9.15
C PHE A 146 -0.78 3.23 9.92
N TRP A 147 0.33 3.13 10.63
CA TRP A 147 0.75 4.14 11.59
C TRP A 147 2.18 4.58 11.34
N ALA A 148 2.40 5.89 11.28
CA ALA A 148 3.72 6.51 11.38
C ALA A 148 3.88 7.17 12.75
N ILE A 149 4.89 6.77 13.51
CA ILE A 149 5.20 7.31 14.84
C ILE A 149 6.49 8.12 14.73
N PHE A 150 6.38 9.44 14.85
CA PHE A 150 7.50 10.37 14.84
C PHE A 150 8.02 10.57 16.26
N LEU A 151 9.34 10.60 16.39
CA LEU A 151 10.06 10.63 17.66
C LEU A 151 11.04 11.81 17.69
N PRO A 152 11.46 12.27 18.89
CA PRO A 152 12.49 13.30 19.01
C PRO A 152 13.76 12.95 18.24
N GLY A 153 14.39 13.97 17.66
CA GLY A 153 15.64 13.83 16.91
C GLY A 153 15.46 13.36 15.47
N ASP A 154 14.35 13.70 14.81
CA ASP A 154 14.06 13.30 13.42
C ASP A 154 14.00 11.76 13.24
N ARG A 155 13.56 11.03 14.28
CA ARG A 155 13.41 9.56 14.23
C ARG A 155 11.97 9.15 13.92
N VAL A 156 11.82 7.97 13.34
CA VAL A 156 10.50 7.48 12.93
C VAL A 156 10.40 5.97 13.03
N LYS A 157 9.22 5.49 13.37
CA LYS A 157 8.78 4.09 13.24
C LYS A 157 7.53 4.03 12.39
N VAL A 158 7.42 2.98 11.59
CA VAL A 158 6.24 2.71 10.78
C VAL A 158 5.77 1.30 11.04
N MET A 159 4.47 1.13 11.26
CA MET A 159 3.89 -0.18 11.62
C MET A 159 2.44 -0.31 11.15
N VAL A 160 1.95 -1.54 11.16
CA VAL A 160 0.53 -1.87 11.00
C VAL A 160 0.01 -2.30 12.37
N MET A 161 -1.06 -1.67 12.85
CA MET A 161 -1.63 -2.03 14.15
C MET A 161 -2.41 -3.34 14.02
N ASP A 162 -2.12 -4.31 14.88
CA ASP A 162 -2.68 -5.68 14.82
C ASP A 162 -3.04 -6.22 16.22
N GLY A 163 -3.24 -5.33 17.19
CA GLY A 163 -3.40 -5.72 18.59
C GLY A 163 -2.09 -5.99 19.33
N ASN A 164 -0.95 -5.67 18.73
CA ASN A 164 0.39 -5.83 19.31
C ASN A 164 0.78 -7.31 19.49
N ALA A 165 0.41 -8.17 18.54
CA ALA A 165 0.52 -9.62 18.65
C ALA A 165 1.96 -10.12 18.90
N ASN A 166 2.96 -9.41 18.40
CA ASN A 166 4.39 -9.72 18.57
C ASN A 166 5.15 -8.71 19.44
N GLY A 167 4.46 -7.78 20.11
CA GLY A 167 5.10 -6.77 20.96
C GLY A 167 5.63 -5.54 20.24
N HIS A 168 5.57 -5.45 18.89
CA HIS A 168 6.15 -4.35 18.13
C HIS A 168 5.13 -3.36 17.53
N ASN A 169 3.83 -3.58 17.70
CA ASN A 169 2.77 -2.84 17.01
C ASN A 169 1.79 -2.11 17.96
N SER A 170 2.30 -1.57 19.07
CA SER A 170 1.49 -0.81 20.03
C SER A 170 1.46 0.69 19.70
N VAL A 171 0.25 1.25 19.56
CA VAL A 171 0.01 2.71 19.50
C VAL A 171 -0.18 3.34 20.89
N ARG A 172 -0.32 2.51 21.94
CA ARG A 172 -0.57 2.96 23.32
C ARG A 172 0.71 3.27 24.08
N THR A 173 1.84 2.84 23.56
CA THR A 173 3.14 2.95 24.22
C THR A 173 4.11 3.61 23.25
N LYS A 174 4.80 4.65 23.72
CA LYS A 174 5.85 5.28 22.93
C LYS A 174 6.95 4.24 22.63
N PRO A 175 7.41 4.10 21.38
CA PRO A 175 8.58 3.29 21.05
C PRO A 175 9.78 3.67 21.92
N THR A 176 10.52 2.66 22.37
CA THR A 176 11.72 2.84 23.19
C THR A 176 12.89 3.28 22.32
N GLU A 177 13.96 3.75 22.96
CA GLU A 177 15.17 4.20 22.26
C GLU A 177 15.90 3.06 21.54
N ASP A 178 15.74 1.82 22.01
CA ASP A 178 16.32 0.59 21.49
C ASP A 178 15.37 -0.22 20.58
N ASP A 179 14.20 0.31 20.24
CA ASP A 179 13.25 -0.35 19.34
C ASP A 179 13.89 -0.55 17.95
N PRO A 180 14.04 -1.81 17.47
CA PRO A 180 14.78 -2.10 16.25
C PRO A 180 14.10 -1.60 14.96
N PHE A 181 12.84 -1.18 15.05
CA PHE A 181 12.08 -0.62 13.92
C PHE A 181 12.06 0.92 13.92
N VAL A 182 12.72 1.56 14.89
CA VAL A 182 12.97 2.99 14.89
C VAL A 182 14.21 3.28 14.05
N VAL A 183 14.08 4.19 13.08
CA VAL A 183 15.19 4.61 12.22
C VAL A 183 15.37 6.13 12.27
N GLN A 184 16.58 6.58 11.94
CA GLN A 184 16.92 7.98 11.82
C GLN A 184 16.49 8.53 10.44
N GLY A 185 15.79 9.66 10.44
CA GLY A 185 15.53 10.45 9.25
C GLY A 185 16.75 11.21 8.78
N VAL A 186 16.94 11.24 7.46
CA VAL A 186 17.98 12.01 6.79
C VAL A 186 17.36 13.19 6.08
N ARG A 187 17.90 14.38 6.31
CA ARG A 187 17.46 15.60 5.62
C ARG A 187 17.79 15.52 4.14
N ASP A 188 16.80 15.78 3.31
CA ASP A 188 16.96 15.93 1.87
C ASP A 188 16.94 17.41 1.51
N GLU A 189 18.11 17.95 1.13
CA GLU A 189 18.25 19.38 0.81
C GLU A 189 17.43 19.77 -0.43
N ALA A 190 17.44 18.94 -1.47
CA ALA A 190 16.75 19.25 -2.72
C ALA A 190 15.23 19.31 -2.51
N LEU A 191 14.68 18.31 -1.82
CA LEU A 191 13.27 18.30 -1.45
C LEU A 191 12.95 19.41 -0.45
N THR A 192 13.85 19.74 0.47
CA THR A 192 13.66 20.87 1.40
C THR A 192 13.56 22.19 0.64
N GLN A 193 14.47 22.46 -0.30
CA GLN A 193 14.42 23.66 -1.12
C GLN A 193 13.15 23.70 -1.98
N GLN A 194 12.74 22.56 -2.53
CA GLN A 194 11.48 22.46 -3.27
C GLN A 194 10.27 22.76 -2.36
N ALA A 195 10.24 22.23 -1.14
CA ALA A 195 9.18 22.45 -0.19
C ALA A 195 9.07 23.91 0.27
N LEU A 196 10.22 24.58 0.46
CA LEU A 196 10.29 26.01 0.82
C LEU A 196 9.76 26.94 -0.26
N LYS A 197 9.93 26.60 -1.55
CA LYS A 197 9.37 27.38 -2.67
C LYS A 197 7.85 27.48 -2.66
N ARG A 198 7.14 26.59 -1.94
CA ARG A 198 5.67 26.68 -1.79
C ARG A 198 5.22 27.86 -0.92
N PHE A 199 6.16 28.53 -0.26
CA PHE A 199 5.92 29.64 0.66
C PHE A 199 6.63 30.94 0.23
N GLN A 200 7.15 30.99 -0.99
CA GLN A 200 7.77 32.18 -1.60
C GLN A 200 6.83 32.73 -2.68
#